data_AF-A0A968P3T4-F1
#
_entry.id   AF-A0A968P3T4-F1
#
_cell.length_a   1.000
_cell.length_b   1.000
_cell.length_c   1.000
_cell.angle_alpha   90.00
_cell.angle_beta   90.00
_cell.angle_gamma   90.00
#
_symmetry.space_group_name_H-M   'P 1'
#
loop_
_entity.id
_entity.type
_entity.pdbx_description
1 polymer ?
#
loop_
_entity_poly.entity_id
_entity_poly.type
_entity_poly.pdbx_seq_one_letter_code
_entity_poly.pdbx_strand_id
1 'polypeptide(L)'
;DPETLRRAVFEAAATVYQAGAHEPERMFHFHRDEVLAQVATELAVSPGDLEQGLYADLKDEQILQSFEPCKAPWLLERYNLALAQGVLLRATELTLELSGLDPGQLRALFRKIKFFQLMHTVRGDGRGGFVVHLDGPVSLFKSSLKYGLQMASFLPTLLHFDGWKLEAEIAWGKRASGVLSSSRPARVCARSAGSPGSGSPRSWAGCRPSSPS
;
A
#
# COMPACT_ATOMS: atom_id res chain seq x y z
N ASP A 1 -9.82 28.03 -7.20
CA ASP A 1 -10.35 26.72 -6.79
C ASP A 1 -10.81 25.96 -8.03
N PRO A 2 -10.23 24.79 -8.37
CA PRO A 2 -10.52 24.05 -9.61
C PRO A 2 -11.98 23.63 -9.79
N GLU A 3 -12.70 23.32 -8.70
CA GLU A 3 -14.13 23.01 -8.76
C GLU A 3 -14.94 24.23 -9.22
N THR A 4 -14.65 25.40 -8.65
CA THR A 4 -15.26 26.66 -9.04
C THR A 4 -14.99 27.02 -10.51
N LEU A 5 -13.76 26.82 -11.00
CA LEU A 5 -13.40 27.07 -12.40
C LEU A 5 -14.19 26.16 -13.36
N ARG A 6 -14.25 24.85 -13.06
CA ARG A 6 -15.01 23.89 -13.87
C ARG A 6 -16.50 24.22 -13.92
N ARG A 7 -17.10 24.59 -12.78
CA ARG A 7 -18.51 24.99 -12.74
C ARG A 7 -18.76 26.17 -13.68
N ALA A 8 -17.99 27.25 -13.55
CA ALA A 8 -18.16 28.45 -14.37
C ALA A 8 -17.99 28.16 -15.87
N VAL A 9 -16.95 27.43 -16.26
CA VAL A 9 -16.70 27.08 -17.67
C VAL A 9 -17.79 26.18 -18.24
N PHE A 10 -18.23 25.16 -17.50
CA PHE A 10 -19.24 24.23 -18.00
C PHE A 10 -20.65 24.82 -18.02
N GLU A 11 -21.00 25.69 -17.07
CA GLU A 11 -22.24 26.45 -17.12
C GLU A 11 -22.27 27.38 -18.33
N ALA A 12 -21.20 28.16 -18.56
CA ALA A 12 -21.10 29.04 -19.72
C ALA A 12 -21.15 28.25 -21.05
N ALA A 13 -20.43 27.13 -21.15
CA ALA A 13 -20.47 26.25 -22.31
C ALA A 13 -21.88 25.67 -22.55
N ALA A 14 -22.58 25.27 -21.48
CA ALA A 14 -23.95 24.74 -21.58
C ALA A 14 -24.94 25.81 -22.08
N THR A 15 -24.81 27.06 -21.62
CA THR A 15 -25.63 28.18 -22.12
C THR A 15 -25.41 28.41 -23.61
N VAL A 16 -24.15 28.44 -24.08
CA VAL A 16 -23.82 28.59 -25.51
C VAL A 16 -24.36 27.43 -26.34
N TYR A 17 -24.22 26.21 -25.85
CA TYR A 17 -24.74 25.02 -26.52
C TYR A 17 -26.26 25.04 -26.65
N GLN A 18 -26.97 25.40 -25.58
CA GLN A 18 -28.44 25.50 -25.59
C GLN A 18 -28.92 26.59 -26.55
N ALA A 19 -28.28 27.76 -26.57
CA ALA A 19 -28.63 28.84 -27.49
C ALA A 19 -28.52 28.41 -28.96
N GLY A 20 -27.45 27.68 -29.31
CA GLY A 20 -27.27 27.14 -30.66
C GLY A 20 -28.25 26.04 -31.05
N ALA A 21 -28.67 25.20 -30.09
CA ALA A 21 -29.65 24.15 -30.33
C ALA A 21 -31.06 24.68 -30.69
N HIS A 22 -31.36 25.95 -30.36
CA HIS A 22 -32.62 26.61 -30.69
C HIS A 22 -32.64 27.25 -32.10
N GLU A 23 -31.53 27.22 -32.86
CA GLU A 23 -31.43 27.66 -34.26
C GLU A 23 -31.17 26.48 -35.23
N PRO A 24 -32.16 25.59 -35.48
CA PRO A 24 -31.95 24.34 -36.24
C PRO A 24 -31.57 24.53 -37.72
N GLU A 25 -31.74 25.73 -38.28
CA GLU A 25 -31.39 26.04 -39.67
C GLU A 25 -29.91 26.41 -39.88
N ARG A 26 -29.15 26.65 -38.79
CA ARG A 26 -27.70 26.95 -38.85
C ARG A 26 -26.87 25.77 -38.37
N MET A 27 -25.77 25.50 -39.07
CA MET A 27 -24.74 24.58 -38.59
C MET A 27 -24.12 25.17 -37.32
N PHE A 28 -24.37 24.56 -36.17
CA PHE A 28 -23.82 25.02 -34.90
C PHE A 28 -22.31 24.77 -34.83
N HIS A 29 -21.54 25.83 -34.65
CA HIS A 29 -20.10 25.77 -34.39
C HIS A 29 -19.83 26.20 -32.95
N PHE A 30 -19.28 25.28 -32.15
CA PHE A 30 -18.91 25.60 -30.76
C PHE A 30 -17.52 26.23 -30.71
N HIS A 31 -17.48 27.52 -30.34
CA HIS A 31 -16.24 28.28 -30.19
C HIS A 31 -15.72 28.20 -28.75
N ARG A 32 -14.95 27.15 -28.46
CA ARG A 32 -14.36 26.91 -27.13
C ARG A 32 -13.62 28.12 -26.57
N ASP A 33 -12.77 28.74 -27.39
CA ASP A 33 -11.87 29.79 -26.93
C ASP A 33 -12.63 31.08 -26.52
N GLU A 34 -13.80 31.32 -27.11
CA GLU A 34 -14.67 32.44 -26.72
C GLU A 34 -15.26 32.21 -25.33
N VAL A 35 -15.73 30.99 -25.04
CA VAL A 35 -16.24 30.62 -23.70
C VAL A 35 -15.14 30.76 -22.65
N LEU A 36 -13.93 30.27 -22.95
CA LEU A 36 -12.80 30.40 -22.04
C LEU A 36 -12.39 31.86 -21.84
N ALA A 37 -12.35 32.67 -22.89
CA ALA A 37 -12.02 34.09 -22.79
C ALA A 37 -13.07 34.88 -21.98
N GLN A 38 -14.35 34.56 -22.16
CA GLN A 38 -15.44 35.14 -21.38
C GLN A 38 -15.27 34.83 -19.89
N VAL A 39 -15.18 33.54 -19.54
CA VAL A 39 -15.09 33.11 -18.14
C VAL A 39 -13.78 33.58 -17.50
N ALA A 40 -12.68 33.61 -18.26
CA ALA A 40 -11.40 34.15 -17.79
C ALA A 40 -11.52 35.64 -17.44
N THR A 41 -12.26 36.42 -18.25
CA THR A 41 -12.54 37.83 -17.99
C THR A 41 -13.39 38.01 -16.74
N GLU A 42 -14.46 37.22 -16.58
CA GLU A 42 -15.35 37.25 -15.42
C GLU A 42 -14.61 36.92 -14.10
N LEU A 43 -13.65 36.01 -14.16
CA LEU A 43 -12.85 35.57 -13.01
C LEU A 43 -11.54 36.34 -12.84
N ALA A 44 -11.27 37.34 -13.68
CA ALA A 44 -10.06 38.16 -13.69
C ALA A 44 -8.75 37.35 -13.75
N VAL A 45 -8.74 36.28 -14.56
CA VAL A 45 -7.57 35.42 -14.82
C VAL A 45 -7.24 35.41 -16.31
N SER A 46 -6.06 34.92 -16.68
CA SER A 46 -5.78 34.70 -18.11
C SER A 46 -6.50 33.43 -18.60
N PRO A 47 -6.89 33.35 -19.89
CA PRO A 47 -7.47 32.12 -20.44
C PRO A 47 -6.54 30.90 -20.31
N GLY A 48 -5.22 31.11 -20.36
CA GLY A 48 -4.23 30.05 -20.16
C GLY A 48 -4.19 29.54 -18.72
N ASP A 49 -4.23 30.45 -17.73
CA ASP A 49 -4.27 30.07 -16.32
C ASP A 49 -5.60 29.40 -15.95
N LEU A 50 -6.70 29.86 -16.55
CA LEU A 50 -8.02 29.22 -16.41
C LEU A 50 -7.97 27.78 -16.88
N GLU A 51 -7.42 27.54 -18.08
CA GLU A 51 -7.32 26.22 -18.69
C GLU A 51 -6.44 25.28 -17.86
N GLN A 52 -5.26 25.73 -17.43
CA GLN A 52 -4.38 24.96 -16.52
C GLN A 52 -5.05 24.69 -15.17
N GLY A 53 -5.87 25.63 -14.69
CA GLY A 53 -6.54 25.55 -13.41
C GLY A 53 -7.74 24.60 -13.35
N LEU A 54 -8.33 24.23 -14.50
CA LEU A 54 -9.56 23.40 -14.56
C LEU A 54 -9.42 22.07 -13.82
N TYR A 55 -8.25 21.44 -13.93
CA TYR A 55 -7.98 20.09 -13.41
C TYR A 55 -6.77 20.04 -12.49
N ALA A 56 -6.31 21.19 -11.99
CA ALA A 56 -5.13 21.27 -11.12
C ALA A 56 -5.27 20.51 -9.79
N ASP A 57 -6.47 20.04 -9.44
CA ASP A 57 -6.76 19.15 -8.31
C ASP A 57 -6.52 17.66 -8.62
N LEU A 58 -6.50 17.26 -9.90
CA LEU A 58 -6.25 15.88 -10.31
C LEU A 58 -4.78 15.52 -10.09
N LYS A 59 -4.52 14.36 -9.49
CA LYS A 59 -3.14 13.90 -9.19
C LYS A 59 -2.25 13.84 -10.42
N ASP A 60 -2.80 13.46 -11.58
CA ASP A 60 -2.05 13.31 -12.83
C ASP A 60 -1.69 14.67 -13.47
N GLU A 61 -2.40 15.73 -13.10
CA GLU A 61 -2.19 17.11 -13.58
C GLU A 61 -1.35 17.96 -12.60
N GLN A 62 -0.87 17.36 -11.50
CA GLN A 62 -0.03 18.06 -10.54
C GLN A 62 1.38 18.28 -11.11
N ILE A 63 1.81 19.55 -11.12
CA ILE A 63 3.15 19.92 -11.56
C ILE A 63 4.13 19.75 -10.40
N LEU A 64 5.20 18.97 -10.61
CA LEU A 64 6.29 18.81 -9.65
C LEU A 64 7.11 20.10 -9.54
N GLN A 65 6.82 20.91 -8.52
CA GLN A 65 7.52 22.19 -8.27
C GLN A 65 8.93 21.98 -7.71
N SER A 66 9.10 20.99 -6.84
CA SER A 66 10.37 20.69 -6.19
C SER A 66 10.45 19.20 -5.84
N PHE A 67 11.68 18.71 -5.74
CA PHE A 67 11.95 17.33 -5.38
C PHE A 67 13.18 17.27 -4.48
N GLU A 68 13.02 16.69 -3.29
CA GLU A 68 14.14 16.38 -2.41
C GLU A 68 14.63 14.95 -2.73
N PRO A 69 15.86 14.79 -3.26
CA PRO A 69 16.35 13.49 -3.68
C PRO A 69 16.59 12.57 -2.49
N CYS A 70 16.16 11.32 -2.61
CA CYS A 70 16.47 10.27 -1.63
C CYS A 70 17.64 9.39 -2.10
N LYS A 71 18.33 8.77 -1.14
CA LYS A 71 19.42 7.83 -1.44
C LYS A 71 18.83 6.51 -1.96
N ALA A 72 19.41 5.94 -3.02
CA ALA A 72 18.93 4.69 -3.60
C ALA A 72 18.80 3.52 -2.60
N PRO A 73 19.75 3.28 -1.66
CA PRO A 73 19.60 2.24 -0.65
C PRO A 73 18.38 2.43 0.25
N TRP A 74 18.11 3.68 0.66
CA TRP A 74 16.94 4.01 1.48
C TRP A 74 15.63 3.71 0.74
N LEU A 75 15.57 4.01 -0.57
CA LEU A 75 14.41 3.72 -1.39
C LEU A 75 14.15 2.21 -1.49
N LEU A 76 15.22 1.42 -1.66
CA LEU A 76 15.13 -0.05 -1.71
C LEU A 76 14.64 -0.63 -0.38
N GLU A 77 15.13 -0.14 0.76
CA GLU A 77 14.67 -0.57 2.08
C GLU A 77 13.19 -0.25 2.29
N ARG A 78 12.77 0.97 1.92
CA ARG A 78 11.37 1.39 1.99
C ARG A 78 10.47 0.58 1.06
N TYR A 79 10.96 0.25 -0.13
CA TYR A 79 10.26 -0.63 -1.08
C TYR A 79 10.07 -2.04 -0.49
N ASN A 80 11.12 -2.64 0.05
CA ASN A 80 11.06 -3.96 0.66
C ASN A 80 10.08 -4.01 1.84
N LEU A 81 10.07 -2.96 2.67
CA LEU A 81 9.10 -2.82 3.75
C LEU A 81 7.67 -2.74 3.19
N ALA A 82 7.42 -1.85 2.24
CA ALA A 82 6.10 -1.71 1.62
C ALA A 82 5.63 -3.01 0.95
N LEU A 83 6.55 -3.76 0.33
CA LEU A 83 6.27 -5.06 -0.27
C LEU A 83 5.83 -6.08 0.78
N ALA A 84 6.57 -6.19 1.89
CA ALA A 84 6.20 -7.07 3.00
C ALA A 84 4.86 -6.67 3.63
N GLN A 85 4.62 -5.37 3.83
CA GLN A 85 3.35 -4.84 4.30
C GLN A 85 2.19 -5.19 3.35
N GLY A 86 2.40 -5.07 2.05
CA GLY A 86 1.40 -5.44 1.03
C GLY A 86 1.02 -6.92 1.10
N VAL A 87 1.99 -7.81 1.36
CA VAL A 87 1.72 -9.24 1.59
C VAL A 87 0.90 -9.45 2.88
N LEU A 88 1.27 -8.76 3.96
CA LEU A 88 0.59 -8.85 5.26
C LEU A 88 -0.85 -8.31 5.25
N LEU A 89 -1.25 -7.50 4.27
CA LEU A 89 -2.66 -7.10 4.10
C LEU A 89 -3.60 -8.29 3.93
N ARG A 90 -3.10 -9.43 3.46
CA ARG A 90 -3.85 -10.68 3.29
C ARG A 90 -3.52 -11.71 4.38
N ALA A 91 -2.76 -11.34 5.40
CA ALA A 91 -2.47 -12.23 6.50
C ALA A 91 -3.72 -12.49 7.35
N THR A 92 -3.91 -13.75 7.75
CA THR A 92 -4.98 -14.18 8.65
C THR A 92 -4.48 -14.33 10.08
N GLU A 93 -3.25 -14.82 10.24
CA GLU A 93 -2.57 -15.01 11.51
C GLU A 93 -1.09 -14.63 11.36
N LEU A 94 -0.49 -14.10 12.43
CA LEU A 94 0.96 -13.96 12.55
C LEU A 94 1.47 -14.74 13.75
N THR A 95 2.60 -15.42 13.58
CA THR A 95 3.35 -16.05 14.68
C THR A 95 4.68 -15.33 14.85
N LEU A 96 4.89 -14.75 16.02
CA LEU A 96 6.12 -14.09 16.41
C LEU A 96 6.91 -14.96 17.38
N GLU A 97 8.12 -15.34 17.01
CA GLU A 97 9.10 -15.90 17.95
C GLU A 97 10.02 -14.76 18.41
N LEU A 98 10.11 -14.57 19.72
CA LEU A 98 10.85 -13.50 20.37
C LEU A 98 11.95 -14.09 21.26
N SER A 99 13.19 -13.67 21.04
CA SER A 99 14.36 -14.15 21.77
C SER A 99 15.31 -12.99 22.10
N GLY A 100 15.92 -13.01 23.29
CA GLY A 100 16.95 -12.03 23.66
C GLY A 100 16.47 -10.60 23.93
N LEU A 101 15.16 -10.37 24.04
CA LEU A 101 14.58 -9.07 24.38
C LEU A 101 14.55 -8.83 25.89
N ASP A 102 14.95 -7.64 26.32
CA ASP A 102 14.84 -7.25 27.73
C ASP A 102 13.37 -7.01 28.15
N PRO A 103 13.05 -7.02 29.46
CA PRO A 103 11.68 -6.82 29.93
C PRO A 103 11.07 -5.46 29.53
N GLY A 104 11.88 -4.42 29.34
CA GLY A 104 11.44 -3.11 28.88
C GLY A 104 11.02 -3.12 27.41
N GLN A 105 11.83 -3.75 26.56
CA GLN A 105 11.56 -3.95 25.13
C GLN A 105 10.32 -4.80 24.93
N LEU A 106 10.17 -5.91 25.67
CA LEU A 106 8.96 -6.73 25.64
C LEU A 106 7.71 -5.91 26.01
N ARG A 107 7.76 -5.14 27.10
CA ARG A 107 6.65 -4.25 27.48
C ARG A 107 6.33 -3.24 26.38
N ALA A 108 7.34 -2.65 25.74
CA ALA A 108 7.14 -1.72 24.63
C ALA A 108 6.47 -2.37 23.42
N LEU A 109 6.92 -3.57 23.05
CA LEU A 109 6.34 -4.36 21.97
C LEU A 109 4.86 -4.68 22.24
N PHE A 110 4.53 -5.18 23.44
CA PHE A 110 3.14 -5.49 23.79
C PHE A 110 2.24 -4.25 23.86
N ARG A 111 2.77 -3.09 24.29
CA ARG A 111 2.01 -1.82 24.19
C ARG A 111 1.68 -1.50 22.74
N LYS A 112 2.60 -1.74 21.81
CA LYS A 112 2.38 -1.50 20.38
C LYS A 112 1.41 -2.50 19.77
N ILE A 113 1.50 -3.79 20.11
CA ILE A 113 0.52 -4.82 19.72
C ILE A 113 -0.90 -4.38 20.14
N LYS A 114 -1.06 -3.91 21.38
CA LYS A 114 -2.33 -3.36 21.87
C LYS A 114 -2.77 -2.09 21.15
N PHE A 115 -1.84 -1.20 20.82
CA PHE A 115 -2.12 0.02 20.05
C PHE A 115 -2.69 -0.29 18.67
N PHE A 116 -2.16 -1.29 17.97
CA PHE A 116 -2.71 -1.78 16.70
C PHE A 116 -3.96 -2.67 16.86
N GLN A 117 -4.49 -2.78 18.08
CA GLN A 117 -5.71 -3.54 18.39
C GLN A 117 -5.64 -5.01 17.96
N LEU A 118 -4.45 -5.60 17.99
CA LEU A 118 -4.23 -7.00 17.66
C LEU A 118 -4.47 -7.88 18.88
N MET A 119 -5.30 -8.91 18.72
CA MET A 119 -5.45 -9.93 19.76
C MET A 119 -4.18 -10.76 19.79
N HIS A 120 -3.73 -11.12 20.98
CA HIS A 120 -2.51 -11.89 21.11
C HIS A 120 -2.60 -12.95 22.20
N THR A 121 -2.02 -14.11 21.92
CA THR A 121 -1.78 -15.16 22.90
C THR A 121 -0.29 -15.35 23.05
N VAL A 122 0.20 -15.38 24.28
CA VAL A 122 1.63 -15.51 24.59
C VAL A 122 1.89 -16.87 25.22
N ARG A 123 2.89 -17.59 24.71
CA ARG A 123 3.40 -18.84 25.29
C ARG A 123 4.90 -18.69 25.51
N GLY A 124 5.39 -19.16 26.66
CA GLY A 124 6.84 -19.28 26.87
C GLY A 124 7.39 -20.48 26.11
N ASP A 125 8.58 -20.35 25.52
CA ASP A 125 9.23 -21.43 24.77
C ASP A 125 10.02 -22.43 25.66
N GLY A 126 10.02 -22.19 26.98
CA GLY A 126 10.74 -22.99 27.98
C GLY A 126 12.27 -22.78 28.01
N ARG A 127 12.83 -21.98 27.10
CA ARG A 127 14.27 -21.67 26.97
C ARG A 127 14.59 -20.19 27.18
N GLY A 128 13.59 -19.38 27.55
CA GLY A 128 13.73 -17.96 27.86
C GLY A 128 13.23 -17.02 26.76
N GLY A 129 12.63 -17.55 25.70
CA GLY A 129 11.92 -16.80 24.66
C GLY A 129 10.40 -16.91 24.78
N PHE A 130 9.71 -16.16 23.93
CA PHE A 130 8.25 -16.10 23.87
C PHE A 130 7.76 -16.34 22.44
N VAL A 131 6.71 -17.14 22.31
CA VAL A 131 5.93 -17.25 21.08
C VAL A 131 4.65 -16.47 21.25
N VAL A 132 4.44 -15.47 20.40
CA VAL A 132 3.26 -14.60 20.40
C VAL A 132 2.47 -14.86 19.13
N HIS A 133 1.28 -15.43 19.28
CA HIS A 133 0.31 -15.55 18.19
C HIS A 133 -0.49 -14.26 18.13
N LEU A 134 -0.52 -13.60 16.96
CA LEU A 134 -1.33 -12.41 16.70
C LEU A 134 -2.44 -12.77 15.73
N ASP A 135 -3.67 -12.47 16.14
CA ASP A 135 -4.87 -12.86 15.42
C ASP A 135 -5.91 -11.74 15.41
N GLY A 136 -6.90 -11.87 14.52
CA GLY A 136 -8.10 -11.04 14.52
C GLY A 136 -9.31 -11.77 15.14
N PRO A 137 -10.23 -11.10 15.87
CA PRO A 137 -11.44 -11.71 16.46
C PRO A 137 -12.38 -12.39 15.46
N VAL A 138 -12.15 -12.20 14.16
CA VAL A 138 -12.95 -12.76 13.05
C VAL A 138 -12.11 -13.71 12.19
N SER A 139 -10.95 -14.19 12.67
CA SER A 139 -10.13 -15.20 11.98
C SER A 139 -10.97 -16.44 11.60
N LEU A 140 -12.00 -16.75 12.40
CA LEU A 140 -12.97 -17.83 12.18
C LEU A 140 -14.07 -17.58 11.15
N PHE A 141 -14.40 -16.32 10.79
CA PHE A 141 -15.65 -16.03 10.05
C PHE A 141 -15.51 -15.25 8.73
N LYS A 142 -14.35 -14.67 8.43
CA LYS A 142 -13.91 -14.15 7.11
C LYS A 142 -12.66 -13.30 7.33
N SER A 143 -11.64 -13.48 6.49
CA SER A 143 -10.47 -12.60 6.43
C SER A 143 -10.93 -11.16 6.17
N SER A 144 -10.98 -10.32 7.20
CA SER A 144 -11.33 -8.91 7.02
C SER A 144 -10.05 -8.13 6.75
N LEU A 145 -10.03 -7.38 5.65
CA LEU A 145 -8.94 -6.49 5.25
C LEU A 145 -8.52 -5.53 6.38
N LYS A 146 -9.44 -5.24 7.31
CA LYS A 146 -9.19 -4.42 8.50
C LYS A 146 -8.08 -4.99 9.39
N TYR A 147 -8.05 -6.30 9.66
CA TYR A 147 -6.99 -6.88 10.51
C TYR A 147 -5.68 -7.04 9.76
N GLY A 148 -5.71 -7.40 8.47
CA GLY A 148 -4.52 -7.40 7.62
C GLY A 148 -3.84 -6.03 7.56
N LEU A 149 -4.62 -4.94 7.52
CA LEU A 149 -4.08 -3.58 7.62
C LEU A 149 -3.38 -3.31 8.95
N GLN A 150 -3.93 -3.78 10.08
CA GLN A 150 -3.29 -3.62 11.40
C GLN A 150 -2.00 -4.45 11.50
N MET A 151 -2.03 -5.69 10.99
CA MET A 151 -0.85 -6.58 10.91
C MET A 151 0.27 -5.95 10.07
N ALA A 152 -0.07 -5.43 8.89
CA ALA A 152 0.86 -4.72 8.02
C ALA A 152 1.40 -3.42 8.68
N SER A 153 0.54 -2.69 9.38
CA SER A 153 0.92 -1.45 10.09
C SER A 153 1.80 -1.70 11.31
N PHE A 154 1.72 -2.90 11.90
CA PHE A 154 2.57 -3.31 13.01
C PHE A 154 4.00 -3.64 12.58
N LEU A 155 4.21 -4.16 11.37
CA LEU A 155 5.54 -4.61 10.89
C LEU A 155 6.65 -3.55 11.06
N PRO A 156 6.49 -2.27 10.68
CA PRO A 156 7.53 -1.26 10.91
C PRO A 156 7.92 -1.15 12.39
N THR A 157 6.98 -1.33 13.32
CA THR A 157 7.29 -1.31 14.75
C THR A 157 8.15 -2.50 15.16
N LEU A 158 7.86 -3.68 14.63
CA LEU A 158 8.65 -4.89 14.88
C LEU A 158 10.11 -4.73 14.42
N LEU A 159 10.34 -4.04 13.31
CA LEU A 159 11.69 -3.80 12.77
C LEU A 159 12.60 -2.97 13.70
N HIS A 160 12.06 -2.29 14.71
CA HIS A 160 12.84 -1.55 15.71
C HIS A 160 13.41 -2.45 16.82
N PHE A 161 13.02 -3.71 16.84
CA PHE A 161 13.47 -4.70 17.80
C PHE A 161 14.42 -5.68 17.11
N ASP A 162 15.36 -6.21 17.87
CA ASP A 162 16.20 -7.33 17.45
C ASP A 162 15.65 -8.65 17.99
N GLY A 163 16.16 -9.77 17.48
CA GLY A 163 15.88 -11.10 18.05
C GLY A 163 14.46 -11.62 17.80
N TRP A 164 13.84 -11.27 16.67
CA TRP A 164 12.52 -11.74 16.28
C TRP A 164 12.51 -12.54 14.98
N LYS A 165 11.53 -13.45 14.90
CA LYS A 165 11.13 -14.14 13.67
C LYS A 165 9.61 -14.04 13.54
N LEU A 166 9.12 -13.71 12.34
CA LEU A 166 7.71 -13.46 12.06
C LEU A 166 7.24 -14.39 10.96
N GLU A 167 6.41 -15.38 11.29
CA GLU A 167 5.72 -16.20 10.30
C GLU A 167 4.29 -15.67 10.11
N ALA A 168 3.74 -15.80 8.90
CA ALA A 168 2.44 -15.22 8.56
C ALA A 168 1.61 -16.19 7.71
N GLU A 169 0.43 -16.54 8.17
CA GLU A 169 -0.52 -17.26 7.32
C GLU A 169 -1.21 -16.29 6.38
N ILE A 170 -1.18 -16.54 5.07
CA ILE A 170 -1.68 -15.61 4.05
C ILE A 170 -2.87 -16.25 3.33
N ALA A 171 -3.96 -15.53 3.20
CA ALA A 171 -5.11 -15.97 2.41
C ALA A 171 -4.92 -15.62 0.92
N TRP A 172 -4.14 -16.43 0.19
CA TRP A 172 -3.96 -16.29 -1.26
C TRP A 172 -4.77 -17.35 -2.03
N GLY A 173 -5.98 -16.99 -2.49
CA GLY A 173 -6.81 -17.91 -3.28
C GLY A 173 -7.06 -19.25 -2.55
N LYS A 174 -7.16 -20.37 -3.29
CA LYS A 174 -7.26 -21.71 -2.68
C LYS A 174 -5.91 -22.11 -2.04
N ARG A 175 -5.70 -21.67 -0.79
CA ARG A 175 -4.65 -22.02 0.19
C ARG A 175 -3.20 -21.97 -0.32
N ALA A 176 -2.51 -20.87 -0.03
CA ALA A 176 -1.04 -20.83 0.01
C ALA A 176 -0.59 -20.09 1.29
N SER A 177 0.14 -20.76 2.18
CA SER A 177 0.80 -20.14 3.33
C SER A 177 2.20 -19.63 2.94
N GLY A 178 2.72 -18.60 3.61
CA GLY A 178 4.06 -18.05 3.38
C GLY A 178 4.83 -17.90 4.68
N VAL A 179 6.16 -17.85 4.63
CA VAL A 179 6.97 -17.59 5.83
C VAL A 179 7.87 -16.39 5.56
N LEU A 180 7.72 -15.35 6.37
CA LEU A 180 8.70 -14.29 6.46
C LEU A 180 9.72 -14.71 7.53
N SER A 181 11.00 -14.41 7.35
CA SER A 181 11.98 -14.62 8.42
C SER A 181 13.05 -13.56 8.32
N SER A 182 13.42 -13.00 9.47
CA SER A 182 14.52 -12.05 9.55
C SER A 182 15.80 -12.83 9.89
N SER A 183 16.56 -13.14 8.84
CA SER A 183 18.03 -13.10 8.94
C SER A 183 18.41 -12.07 7.88
N ARG A 184 19.16 -11.03 8.25
CA ARG A 184 19.42 -9.88 7.37
C ARG A 184 19.85 -10.33 5.95
N PRO A 185 19.39 -9.68 4.85
CA PRO A 185 18.16 -8.93 4.68
C PRO A 185 16.98 -9.89 4.41
N ALA A 186 15.79 -9.47 4.83
CA ALA A 186 14.54 -10.26 4.79
C ALA A 186 14.33 -10.96 3.44
N ARG A 187 14.59 -12.27 3.41
CA ARG A 187 14.14 -13.14 2.31
C ARG A 187 12.72 -13.56 2.61
N VAL A 188 11.81 -13.20 1.71
CA VAL A 188 10.47 -13.78 1.65
C VAL A 188 10.63 -15.20 1.12
N CYS A 189 10.56 -16.20 2.01
CA CYS A 189 10.57 -17.60 1.63
C CYS A 189 9.11 -18.06 1.51
N ALA A 190 8.54 -17.95 0.32
CA ALA A 190 7.29 -18.63 0.01
C ALA A 190 7.55 -20.14 -0.02
N ARG A 191 7.02 -20.89 0.97
CA ARG A 191 6.96 -22.35 0.90
C ARG A 191 5.57 -22.72 0.42
N SER A 192 5.47 -23.35 -0.75
CA SER A 192 4.25 -24.01 -1.17
C SER A 192 3.95 -25.18 -0.23
N ALA A 193 2.73 -25.26 0.28
CA ALA A 193 2.24 -26.41 1.02
C ALA A 193 2.18 -27.61 0.07
N GLY A 194 3.14 -28.52 0.17
CA GLY A 194 3.09 -29.82 -0.50
C GLY A 194 2.12 -30.73 0.24
N SER A 195 1.09 -31.21 -0.47
CA SER A 195 0.25 -32.33 -0.02
C SER A 195 1.09 -33.59 0.17
N PRO A 196 0.76 -34.48 1.14
CA PRO A 196 1.50 -35.71 1.34
C PRO A 196 1.09 -36.72 0.27
N GLY A 197 2.01 -36.99 -0.67
CA GLY A 197 1.85 -38.00 -1.72
C GLY A 197 3.20 -38.61 -2.04
N SER A 198 3.29 -39.94 -1.90
CA SER A 198 4.47 -40.77 -2.06
C SER A 198 5.09 -40.69 -3.45
N GLY A 199 6.43 -40.64 -3.49
CA GLY A 199 7.23 -40.86 -4.71
C GLY A 199 8.58 -40.17 -4.68
N SER A 200 9.68 -40.93 -4.58
CA SER A 200 11.02 -40.47 -4.97
C SER A 200 11.30 -40.85 -6.43
N PRO A 201 12.40 -40.42 -7.08
CA PRO A 201 13.13 -39.16 -6.97
C PRO A 201 13.38 -38.55 -8.38
N ARG A 202 13.50 -37.23 -8.54
CA ARG A 202 14.25 -36.67 -9.69
C ARG A 202 15.06 -35.44 -9.30
N SER A 203 16.36 -35.59 -9.45
CA SER A 203 17.38 -34.55 -9.55
C SER A 203 17.03 -33.53 -10.63
N TRP A 204 17.22 -32.24 -10.37
CA TRP A 204 17.68 -31.27 -11.37
C TRP A 204 18.63 -30.28 -10.71
N ALA A 205 19.80 -30.18 -11.34
CA ALA A 205 20.93 -29.36 -10.99
C ALA A 205 20.81 -27.97 -11.63
N GLY A 206 21.56 -27.01 -11.08
CA GLY A 206 22.02 -25.84 -11.84
C GLY A 206 21.50 -24.50 -11.34
N CYS A 207 22.30 -23.83 -10.51
CA CYS A 207 22.87 -22.51 -10.81
C CYS A 207 23.83 -22.13 -9.68
N ARG A 208 25.13 -22.15 -10.00
CA ARG A 208 26.24 -21.75 -9.11
C ARG A 208 26.20 -20.22 -8.90
N PRO A 209 26.61 -19.73 -7.73
CA PRO A 209 26.90 -18.31 -7.54
C PRO A 209 28.24 -17.95 -8.20
N SER A 210 28.26 -16.88 -8.99
CA SER A 210 29.49 -16.18 -9.39
C SER A 210 30.06 -15.45 -8.17
N SER A 211 31.29 -15.81 -7.81
CA SER A 211 32.11 -15.08 -6.84
C SER A 211 32.77 -13.88 -7.52
N PRO A 212 32.92 -12.72 -6.86
CA PRO A 212 33.75 -11.65 -7.37
C PRO A 212 35.20 -11.83 -6.91
N SER A 213 36.13 -11.62 -7.83
CA SER A 213 37.52 -11.22 -7.59
C SER A 213 37.82 -10.07 -8.52
#